data_AF-A0A933D594-F1
#
_entry.id   AF-A0A933D594-F1
#
_cell.length_a   1.000
_cell.length_b   1.000
_cell.length_c   1.000
_cell.angle_alpha   90.00
_cell.angle_beta   90.00
_cell.angle_gamma   90.00
#
_symmetry.space_group_name_H-M   'P 1'
#
loop_
_entity.id
_entity.type
_entity.pdbx_description
1 polymer ?
#
loop_
_entity_poly.entity_id
_entity_poly.type
_entity_poly.pdbx_seq_one_letter_code
_entity_poly.pdbx_strand_id
1 'polypeptide(L)'
;IPKAEKEEEKDIVKREDGSYLVDGLVTIDEFKDYFKMKKILGEKSNNFHSIGGLIMTKVGRIPIVGDSFELEPFRFEVIDMDGNRVDKVLVVPLSKIKNKH
;
A
#
# COMPACT_ATOMS: atom_id res chain seq x y z
N ILE A 1 -0.28 -32.23 19.04
CA ILE A 1 0.08 -31.81 17.67
C ILE A 1 0.38 -30.32 17.74
N PRO A 2 1.63 -29.85 17.58
CA PRO A 2 1.89 -28.42 17.54
C PRO A 2 1.23 -27.87 16.28
N LYS A 3 0.30 -26.95 16.48
CA LYS A 3 -0.36 -26.18 15.43
C LYS A 3 0.77 -25.43 14.72
N ALA A 4 1.03 -25.77 13.46
CA ALA A 4 1.96 -25.01 12.64
C ALA A 4 1.59 -23.53 12.80
N GLU A 5 2.51 -22.75 13.38
CA GLU A 5 2.54 -21.32 13.19
C GLU A 5 2.64 -21.16 11.67
N LYS A 6 1.49 -21.00 11.00
CA LYS A 6 1.47 -20.35 9.71
C LYS A 6 2.17 -19.03 10.02
N GLU A 7 3.39 -18.86 9.52
CA GLU A 7 3.93 -17.54 9.29
C GLU A 7 2.79 -16.78 8.62
N GLU A 8 2.15 -15.90 9.37
CA GLU A 8 1.20 -14.93 8.85
C GLU A 8 1.95 -14.29 7.69
N GLU A 9 1.53 -14.59 6.46
CA GLU A 9 2.06 -13.93 5.27
C GLU A 9 1.86 -12.45 5.55
N LYS A 10 2.94 -11.75 5.92
CA LYS A 10 2.82 -10.39 6.43
C LYS A 10 2.20 -9.55 5.34
N ASP A 11 1.00 -9.03 5.57
CA ASP A 11 0.29 -8.17 4.61
C ASP A 11 1.11 -6.90 4.26
N ILE A 12 2.12 -6.58 5.08
CA ILE A 12 3.15 -5.56 4.81
C ILE A 12 4.55 -6.16 4.99
N VAL A 13 5.30 -6.31 3.89
CA VAL A 13 6.69 -6.79 3.87
C VAL A 13 7.65 -5.65 3.55
N LYS A 14 8.55 -5.34 4.49
CA LYS A 14 9.63 -4.38 4.25
C LYS A 14 10.75 -5.01 3.41
N ARG A 15 11.19 -4.32 2.36
CA ARG A 15 12.31 -4.70 1.49
C ARG A 15 13.63 -4.08 1.97
N GLU A 16 14.75 -4.62 1.51
CA GLU A 16 16.11 -4.16 1.87
C GLU A 16 16.36 -2.71 1.49
N ASP A 17 15.81 -2.26 0.36
CA ASP A 17 15.90 -0.87 -0.11
C ASP A 17 15.06 0.12 0.73
N GLY A 18 14.27 -0.39 1.68
CA GLY A 18 13.37 0.38 2.54
C GLY A 18 12.04 0.75 1.90
N SER A 19 11.71 0.19 0.73
CA SER A 19 10.34 0.13 0.24
C SER A 19 9.56 -1.02 0.91
N TYR A 20 8.26 -1.09 0.64
CA TYR A 20 7.35 -2.04 1.26
C TYR A 20 6.48 -2.69 0.18
N LEU A 21 6.31 -4.00 0.23
CA LEU A 21 5.25 -4.71 -0.49
C LEU A 21 4.04 -4.78 0.43
N VAL A 22 2.90 -4.32 -0.05
CA VAL A 22 1.67 -4.19 0.71
C VAL A 22 0.56 -4.90 -0.03
N ASP A 23 -0.17 -5.76 0.67
CA ASP A 23 -1.37 -6.41 0.15
C ASP A 23 -2.50 -5.39 -0.02
N GLY A 24 -3.26 -5.49 -1.11
CA GLY A 24 -4.35 -4.58 -1.44
C GLY A 24 -5.53 -4.67 -0.45
N LEU A 25 -5.63 -5.74 0.32
CA LEU A 25 -6.62 -5.95 1.39
C LEU A 25 -6.24 -5.25 2.69
N VAL A 26 -4.97 -4.87 2.90
CA VAL A 26 -4.54 -4.09 4.08
C VAL A 26 -5.45 -2.89 4.26
N THR A 27 -6.05 -2.79 5.45
CA THR A 27 -6.91 -1.65 5.76
C THR A 27 -6.09 -0.38 5.93
N ILE A 28 -6.73 0.77 5.71
CA ILE A 28 -6.07 2.07 5.94
C ILE A 28 -5.64 2.21 7.40
N ASP A 29 -6.42 1.66 8.33
CA ASP A 29 -6.09 1.69 9.76
C ASP A 29 -4.87 0.82 10.09
N GLU A 30 -4.81 -0.43 9.59
CA GLU A 30 -3.63 -1.30 9.75
C GLU A 30 -2.38 -0.68 9.13
N PHE A 31 -2.51 -0.08 7.95
CA PHE A 31 -1.42 0.63 7.30
C PHE A 31 -0.93 1.81 8.17
N LYS A 32 -1.85 2.64 8.66
CA LYS A 32 -1.51 3.77 9.54
C LYS A 32 -0.83 3.30 10.82
N ASP A 33 -1.32 2.23 11.44
CA ASP A 33 -0.77 1.67 12.67
C ASP A 33 0.65 1.13 12.43
N TYR A 34 0.87 0.40 11.34
CA TYR A 34 2.18 -0.11 10.94
C TYR A 34 3.20 1.02 10.76
N PHE A 35 2.81 2.11 10.09
CA PHE A 35 3.67 3.26 9.84
C PHE A 35 3.64 4.32 10.95
N LYS A 36 2.92 4.08 12.06
CA LYS A 36 2.72 5.02 13.18
C LYS A 36 2.22 6.39 12.73
N MET A 37 1.28 6.41 11.80
CA MET A 37 0.70 7.61 11.21
C MET A 37 -0.65 7.96 11.81
N LYS A 38 -0.89 9.25 12.04
CA LYS A 38 -2.21 9.72 12.51
C LYS A 38 -3.23 9.84 11.38
N LYS A 39 -2.77 10.23 10.18
CA LYS A 39 -3.57 10.43 8.96
C LYS A 39 -2.70 10.27 7.73
N ILE A 40 -3.33 9.92 6.61
CA ILE A 40 -2.71 10.01 5.28
C ILE A 40 -3.21 11.31 4.65
N LEU A 41 -2.30 12.14 4.12
CA LEU A 41 -2.68 13.40 3.48
C LEU A 41 -3.54 13.12 2.27
N GLY A 42 -4.65 13.84 2.09
CA GLY A 42 -5.56 13.63 0.95
C GLY A 42 -6.53 12.44 1.09
N GLU A 43 -6.62 11.83 2.27
CA GLU A 43 -7.75 11.00 2.70
C GLU A 43 -8.98 11.92 2.86
N LYS A 44 -9.86 11.96 1.84
CA LYS A 44 -11.21 12.50 2.04
C LYS A 44 -12.04 11.38 2.67
N SER A 45 -12.42 11.61 3.92
CA SER A 45 -13.12 10.67 4.79
C SER A 45 -14.28 9.98 4.06
N ASN A 46 -14.27 8.64 4.02
CA ASN A 46 -15.37 7.71 3.70
C ASN A 46 -15.42 7.00 2.34
N ASN A 47 -14.46 7.16 1.41
CA ASN A 47 -14.59 6.49 0.11
C ASN A 47 -13.85 5.15 -0.04
N PHE A 48 -13.03 4.74 0.92
CA PHE A 48 -12.25 3.51 0.84
C PHE A 48 -11.84 3.00 2.22
N HIS A 49 -11.68 1.68 2.35
CA HIS A 49 -11.29 1.01 3.59
C HIS A 49 -9.93 0.29 3.52
N SER A 50 -9.47 -0.06 2.31
CA SER A 50 -8.20 -0.74 2.08
C SER A 50 -7.28 0.03 1.15
N ILE A 51 -6.00 -0.38 1.09
CA ILE A 51 -5.00 0.17 0.17
C ILE A 51 -5.44 0.02 -1.29
N GLY A 52 -5.99 -1.14 -1.67
CA GLY A 52 -6.53 -1.34 -3.01
C GLY A 52 -7.67 -0.35 -3.33
N GLY A 53 -8.59 -0.14 -2.37
CA GLY A 53 -9.68 0.83 -2.51
C GLY A 53 -9.20 2.28 -2.62
N LEU A 54 -8.18 2.66 -1.85
CA LEU A 54 -7.51 3.96 -1.96
C LEU A 54 -6.93 4.15 -3.37
N ILE A 55 -6.23 3.15 -3.91
CA ILE A 55 -5.61 3.22 -5.24
C ILE A 55 -6.68 3.37 -6.32
N MET A 56 -7.74 2.56 -6.30
CA MET A 56 -8.85 2.71 -7.27
C MET A 56 -9.47 4.11 -7.21
N THR A 57 -9.67 4.63 -6.00
CA THR A 57 -10.23 5.98 -5.80
C THR A 57 -9.32 7.08 -6.33
N LYS A 58 -8.00 6.94 -6.14
CA LYS A 58 -7.01 7.92 -6.60
C LYS A 58 -6.77 7.86 -8.11
N VAL A 59 -6.77 6.66 -8.68
CA VAL A 59 -6.58 6.43 -10.12
C VAL A 59 -7.86 6.80 -10.91
N GLY A 60 -9.05 6.62 -10.32
CA GLY A 60 -10.33 6.99 -10.94
C GLY A 60 -10.81 6.06 -12.06
N ARG A 61 -10.12 4.94 -12.26
CA ARG A 61 -10.45 3.83 -13.18
C ARG A 61 -9.95 2.52 -12.58
N ILE A 62 -10.24 1.39 -13.23
CA ILE A 62 -9.56 0.12 -12.91
C ILE A 62 -8.05 0.33 -13.13
N PRO A 63 -7.20 0.17 -12.11
CA PRO A 63 -5.77 0.33 -12.24
C PRO A 63 -5.16 -0.75 -13.13
N ILE A 64 -3.98 -0.47 -13.67
CA ILE A 64 -3.13 -1.45 -14.33
C ILE A 64 -1.78 -1.51 -13.61
N VAL A 65 -1.06 -2.63 -13.78
CA VAL A 65 0.31 -2.76 -13.26
C VAL A 65 1.19 -1.63 -13.81
N GLY A 66 1.96 -0.99 -12.93
CA GLY A 66 2.79 0.18 -13.21
C GLY A 66 2.10 1.52 -12.97
N ASP A 67 0.77 1.57 -12.80
CA ASP A 67 0.11 2.80 -12.35
C ASP A 67 0.68 3.22 -10.98
N SER A 68 1.03 4.50 -10.86
CA SER A 68 1.59 5.04 -9.61
C SER A 68 1.12 6.46 -9.34
N PHE A 69 1.06 6.81 -8.06
CA PHE A 69 0.75 8.17 -7.61
C PHE A 69 1.45 8.46 -6.28
N GLU A 70 1.60 9.74 -5.99
CA GLU A 70 2.15 10.20 -4.72
C GLU A 70 1.03 10.64 -3.78
N LEU A 71 1.15 10.21 -2.53
CA LEU A 71 0.30 10.59 -1.43
C LEU A 71 1.17 10.68 -0.18
N GLU A 72 1.58 11.90 0.14
CA GLU A 72 2.57 12.16 1.19
C GLU A 72 2.21 11.42 2.50
N PRO A 73 3.16 10.68 3.09
CA PRO A 73 4.60 10.69 2.82
C PRO A 73 5.10 9.61 1.82
N PHE A 74 4.23 8.98 1.04
CA PHE A 74 4.58 7.82 0.21
C PHE A 74 4.27 8.00 -1.28
N ARG A 75 4.98 7.24 -2.10
CA ARG A 75 4.58 6.89 -3.46
C ARG A 75 4.03 5.47 -3.46
N PHE A 76 2.90 5.28 -4.14
CA PHE A 76 2.25 4.00 -4.32
C PHE A 76 2.37 3.58 -5.78
N GLU A 77 2.67 2.31 -6.04
CA GLU A 77 2.75 1.73 -7.39
C GLU A 77 2.09 0.36 -7.40
N VAL A 78 1.19 0.13 -8.36
CA VAL A 78 0.54 -1.17 -8.55
C VAL A 78 1.54 -2.13 -9.16
N ILE A 79 1.80 -3.25 -8.49
CA ILE A 79 2.71 -4.29 -8.99
C ILE A 79 1.99 -5.55 -9.41
N ASP A 80 0.79 -5.80 -8.88
CA ASP A 80 -0.04 -6.94 -9.27
C ASP A 80 -1.54 -6.65 -9.15
N MET A 81 -2.31 -7.26 -10.05
CA MET A 81 -3.76 -7.15 -10.15
C MET A 81 -4.38 -8.56 -10.18
N ASP A 82 -5.36 -8.82 -9.31
CA ASP A 82 -6.21 -10.01 -9.38
C ASP A 82 -7.57 -9.63 -10.00
N GLY A 83 -7.69 -9.85 -11.31
CA GLY A 83 -8.83 -9.37 -12.10
C GLY A 83 -8.94 -7.85 -12.02
N ASN A 84 -10.03 -7.36 -11.41
CA ASN A 84 -10.25 -5.93 -11.21
C ASN A 84 -9.77 -5.43 -9.84
N ARG A 85 -9.19 -6.30 -8.99
CA ARG A 85 -8.73 -5.95 -7.65
C ARG A 85 -7.23 -5.71 -7.67
N VAL A 86 -6.79 -4.65 -6.99
CA VAL A 86 -5.36 -4.45 -6.71
C VAL A 86 -4.95 -5.50 -5.68
N ASP A 87 -4.02 -6.38 -6.02
CA ASP A 87 -3.56 -7.45 -5.12
C ASP A 87 -2.30 -7.04 -4.38
N LYS A 88 -1.30 -6.52 -5.10
CA LYS A 88 -0.05 -6.06 -4.49
C LYS A 88 0.35 -4.67 -4.91
N VAL A 89 0.93 -3.96 -3.95
CA VAL A 89 1.32 -2.56 -4.07
C VAL A 89 2.73 -2.37 -3.54
N LEU A 90 3.56 -1.70 -4.33
CA LEU A 90 4.83 -1.19 -3.87
C LEU A 90 4.62 0.19 -3.25
N VAL A 91 5.05 0.34 -1.99
CA VAL A 91 4.99 1.59 -1.24
C VAL A 91 6.40 2.07 -0.95
N VAL A 92 6.72 3.29 -1.36
CA VAL A 92 8.06 3.88 -1.23
C VAL A 92 7.96 5.18 -0.45
N PRO A 93 8.71 5.36 0.66
CA PRO A 93 8.81 6.66 1.32
C PRO A 93 9.36 7.73 0.36
N LEU A 94 8.66 8.86 0.23
CA LEU A 94 9.07 9.95 -0.68
C LEU A 94 10.43 10.55 -0.31
N SER A 95 10.81 10.50 0.96
CA SER A 95 12.16 10.87 1.42
C SER A 95 13.25 10.06 0.73
N LYS A 96 12.99 8.80 0.33
CA LYS A 96 13.95 7.97 -0.41
C LYS A 96 14.01 8.28 -1.90
N ILE A 97 12.95 8.84 -2.47
CA ILE A 97 12.92 9.25 -3.88
C ILE A 97 13.63 10.60 -4.04
N LYS A 98 13.33 11.56 -3.15
CA LYS A 98 13.88 12.92 -3.20
C LYS A 98 15.40 12.98 -2.89
N ASN A 99 15.94 11.99 -2.18
CA ASN A 99 17.37 11.90 -1.85
C ASN A 99 18.24 11.25 -2.94
N LYS A 100 17.68 10.93 -4.12
CA LYS A 100 18.45 10.40 -5.27
C LYS A 100 18.99 11.49 -6.22
N HIS A 101 18.99 12.75 -5.78
CA HIS A 101 19.52 13.89 -6.52
C HIS A 101 20.63 14.60 -5.76
#